data_AF-A0A1G3E8A1-F1
#
_entry.id   AF-A0A1G3E8A1-F1
#
_cell.length_a   1.000
_cell.length_b   1.000
_cell.length_c   1.000
_cell.angle_alpha   90.00
_cell.angle_beta   90.00
_cell.angle_gamma   90.00
#
_symmetry.space_group_name_H-M   'P 1'
#
loop_
_entity.id
_entity.type
_entity.pdbx_description
1 polymer ?
#
loop_
_entity_poly.entity_id
_entity_poly.type
_entity_poly.pdbx_seq_one_letter_code
_entity_poly.pdbx_strand_id
1 'polypeptide(L)'
;MIVKGATGWDADFWLDRSAGIRKRKKAFRTKAEAERWIMDLKREYSRRGRDPGERLVDLVTVWHELHGCTLKDPYRLPRTMAIVQALGNPLASSFTSLDFSRYRMERLKTCTPSTVNHEHRFLKSVFNELIRLGVWHEVNPLANLRQLKVDETELSFLTLDECRLVLKECAASSNSHTLPVAQICLATGARWDEAESLARAQFANGMVRFTQTKNGKSRSVPIPGELQALILERCYPGGGRLFSSCRSAFRKAYERTGLHTPGQLTHILRHTFASHYMMQGGNVLTLQRILGHGDIKMTMRYSHLAPDHFATALTLSPFAMLSHDWDTSGTTP
;
A
#
# COMPACT_ATOMS: atom_id res chain seq x y z
N MET A 1 13.22 -44.13 -17.23
CA MET A 1 14.29 -45.08 -17.55
C MET A 1 15.29 -45.04 -16.40
N ILE A 2 15.64 -46.21 -15.85
CA ILE A 2 16.72 -46.34 -14.86
C ILE A 2 17.89 -46.98 -15.60
N VAL A 3 19.06 -46.37 -15.56
CA VAL A 3 20.25 -46.81 -16.30
C VAL A 3 21.42 -46.94 -15.32
N LYS A 4 22.26 -47.97 -15.52
CA LYS A 4 23.49 -48.13 -14.74
C LYS A 4 24.57 -47.22 -15.33
N GLY A 5 25.08 -46.28 -14.52
CA GLY A 5 26.18 -45.36 -14.87
C GLY A 5 27.51 -45.76 -14.21
N ALA A 6 28.55 -44.96 -14.44
CA ALA A 6 29.89 -45.21 -13.91
C ALA A 6 30.00 -45.10 -12.38
N THR A 7 29.16 -44.25 -11.76
CA THR A 7 29.20 -43.94 -10.32
C THR A 7 27.97 -44.43 -9.55
N GLY A 8 27.07 -45.18 -10.18
CA GLY A 8 25.83 -45.66 -9.56
C GLY A 8 24.71 -45.87 -10.57
N TRP A 9 23.47 -45.79 -10.11
CA TRP A 9 22.27 -45.86 -10.95
C TRP A 9 21.67 -44.46 -11.16
N ASP A 10 21.23 -44.18 -12.38
CA ASP A 10 20.62 -42.90 -12.76
C ASP A 10 19.16 -43.12 -13.14
N ALA A 11 18.27 -42.23 -12.70
CA ALA A 11 16.85 -42.24 -13.03
C ALA A 11 16.49 -40.99 -13.86
N ASP A 12 15.87 -41.19 -15.02
CA ASP A 12 15.31 -40.13 -15.86
C ASP A 12 13.93 -40.57 -16.39
N PHE A 13 12.86 -39.91 -15.92
CA PHE A 13 11.50 -40.26 -16.31
C PHE A 13 10.57 -39.05 -16.33
N TRP A 14 9.47 -39.19 -17.07
CA TRP A 14 8.37 -38.24 -17.00
C TRP A 14 7.44 -38.64 -15.85
N LEU A 15 7.25 -37.74 -14.90
CA LEU A 15 6.26 -37.88 -13.84
C LEU A 15 4.86 -37.61 -14.40
N ASP A 16 4.73 -36.58 -15.24
CA ASP A 16 3.55 -36.29 -16.04
C ASP A 16 4.02 -35.72 -17.41
N ARG A 17 3.64 -36.36 -18.51
CA ARG A 17 4.00 -35.90 -19.86
C ARG A 17 3.15 -34.73 -20.34
N SER A 18 1.85 -34.72 -20.02
CA SER A 18 0.93 -33.64 -20.37
C SER A 18 1.28 -32.34 -19.65
N ALA A 19 1.67 -32.43 -18.38
CA ALA A 19 2.11 -31.28 -17.59
C ALA A 19 3.60 -30.94 -17.78
N GLY A 20 4.33 -31.67 -18.62
CA GLY A 20 5.75 -31.40 -18.88
C GLY A 20 6.70 -31.68 -17.70
N ILE A 21 6.28 -32.49 -16.72
CA ILE A 21 7.04 -32.72 -15.48
C ILE A 21 8.01 -33.89 -15.69
N ARG A 22 9.28 -33.58 -15.93
CA ARG A 22 10.37 -34.56 -16.05
C ARG A 22 11.25 -34.56 -14.80
N LYS A 23 11.58 -35.75 -14.29
CA LYS A 23 12.41 -35.94 -13.09
C LYS A 23 13.69 -36.68 -13.44
N ARG A 24 14.81 -36.10 -12.97
CA ARG A 24 16.16 -36.63 -13.15
C ARG A 24 16.89 -36.63 -11.82
N LYS A 25 17.48 -37.76 -11.45
CA LYS A 25 18.39 -37.87 -10.31
C LYS A 25 19.45 -38.91 -10.63
N LYS A 26 20.70 -38.59 -10.33
CA LYS A 26 21.87 -39.42 -10.61
C LYS A 26 22.45 -40.03 -9.33
N ALA A 27 23.29 -41.04 -9.50
CA ALA A 27 24.12 -41.62 -8.45
C ALA A 27 23.35 -42.26 -7.27
N PHE A 28 22.29 -43.02 -7.55
CA PHE A 28 21.73 -43.95 -6.57
C PHE A 28 22.69 -45.11 -6.32
N ARG A 29 22.77 -45.61 -5.08
CA ARG A 29 23.70 -46.71 -4.73
C ARG A 29 23.23 -48.02 -5.34
N THR A 30 21.92 -48.25 -5.35
CA THR A 30 21.32 -49.46 -5.91
C THR A 30 20.16 -49.14 -6.87
N LYS A 31 19.85 -50.09 -7.76
CA LYS A 31 18.67 -50.00 -8.64
C LYS A 31 17.38 -49.90 -7.81
N ALA A 32 17.28 -50.66 -6.73
CA ALA A 32 16.12 -50.68 -5.84
C ALA A 32 15.87 -49.32 -5.15
N GLU A 33 16.93 -48.59 -4.78
CA GLU A 33 16.80 -47.21 -4.27
C GLU A 33 16.22 -46.26 -5.33
N ALA A 34 16.68 -46.37 -6.59
CA ALA A 34 16.16 -45.58 -7.69
C ALA A 34 14.67 -45.90 -7.96
N GLU A 35 14.31 -47.18 -7.96
CA GLU A 35 12.92 -47.64 -8.13
C GLU A 35 12.01 -47.12 -7.00
N ARG A 36 12.45 -47.23 -5.75
CA ARG A 36 11.71 -46.72 -4.58
C ARG A 36 11.48 -45.20 -4.67
N TRP A 37 12.51 -44.44 -5.03
CA TRP A 37 12.40 -42.99 -5.22
C TRP A 37 11.38 -42.61 -6.31
N ILE A 38 11.35 -43.34 -7.44
CA ILE A 38 10.35 -43.12 -8.49
C ILE A 38 8.94 -43.43 -7.97
N MET A 39 8.76 -44.55 -7.26
CA MET A 39 7.47 -44.94 -6.70
C MET A 39 6.95 -43.91 -5.67
N ASP A 40 7.83 -43.40 -4.81
CA ASP A 40 7.50 -42.36 -3.84
C ASP A 40 7.05 -41.06 -4.52
N LEU A 41 7.78 -40.61 -5.55
CA LEU A 41 7.40 -39.42 -6.33
C LEU A 41 6.06 -39.60 -7.03
N LYS A 42 5.81 -40.77 -7.64
CA LYS A 42 4.52 -41.06 -8.29
C LYS A 42 3.39 -41.08 -7.28
N ARG A 43 3.58 -41.73 -6.13
CA ARG A 43 2.59 -41.78 -5.05
C ARG A 43 2.27 -40.38 -4.54
N GLU A 44 3.29 -39.55 -4.32
CA GLU A 44 3.10 -38.20 -3.84
C GLU A 44 2.42 -37.31 -4.91
N TYR A 45 2.80 -37.45 -6.17
CA TYR A 45 2.15 -36.77 -7.30
C TYR A 45 0.67 -37.16 -7.41
N SER A 46 0.35 -38.46 -7.38
CA SER A 46 -1.03 -38.94 -7.41
C SER A 46 -1.85 -38.46 -6.22
N ARG A 47 -1.24 -38.34 -5.03
CA ARG A 47 -1.91 -37.83 -3.83
C ARG A 47 -2.16 -36.32 -3.88
N ARG A 48 -1.19 -35.55 -4.37
CA ARG A 48 -1.21 -34.07 -4.31
C ARG A 48 -1.75 -33.42 -5.59
N GLY A 49 -1.76 -34.16 -6.70
CA GLY A 49 -2.02 -33.62 -8.04
C GLY A 49 -0.96 -32.64 -8.53
N ARG A 50 0.23 -32.61 -7.90
CA ARG A 50 1.29 -31.63 -8.14
C ARG A 50 2.67 -32.24 -8.06
N ASP A 51 3.62 -31.55 -8.68
CA ASP A 51 5.03 -31.87 -8.60
C ASP A 51 5.54 -31.85 -7.13
N PRO A 52 5.99 -32.99 -6.56
CA PRO A 52 6.59 -33.03 -5.23
C PRO A 52 7.85 -32.16 -5.08
N GLY A 53 8.52 -31.85 -6.19
CA GLY A 53 9.72 -31.03 -6.24
C GLY A 53 9.46 -29.54 -6.46
N GLU A 54 8.21 -29.10 -6.43
CA GLU A 54 7.84 -27.70 -6.59
C GLU A 54 8.45 -26.83 -5.50
N ARG A 55 9.01 -25.69 -5.90
CA ARG A 55 9.62 -24.68 -5.04
C ARG A 55 8.71 -23.47 -4.89
N LEU A 56 9.04 -22.59 -3.95
CA LEU A 56 8.28 -21.37 -3.75
C LEU A 56 8.20 -20.50 -5.02
N VAL A 57 9.25 -20.47 -5.85
CA VAL A 57 9.24 -19.69 -7.11
C VAL A 57 8.17 -20.18 -8.08
N ASP A 58 7.96 -21.50 -8.13
CA ASP A 58 6.97 -22.12 -9.01
C ASP A 58 5.56 -21.74 -8.54
N LEU A 59 5.32 -21.79 -7.22
CA LEU A 59 4.05 -21.32 -6.64
C LEU A 59 3.78 -19.85 -6.92
N VAL A 60 4.79 -18.98 -6.80
CA VAL A 60 4.62 -17.55 -7.08
C VAL A 60 4.34 -17.31 -8.56
N THR A 61 4.96 -18.08 -9.45
CA THR A 61 4.70 -18.02 -10.90
C THR A 61 3.25 -18.39 -11.19
N VAL A 62 2.79 -19.56 -10.72
CA VAL A 62 1.40 -20.01 -10.90
C VAL A 62 0.41 -19.04 -10.28
N TRP A 63 0.71 -18.53 -9.08
CA TRP A 63 -0.12 -17.51 -8.43
C TRP A 63 -0.24 -16.25 -9.29
N HIS A 64 0.85 -15.82 -9.94
CA HIS A 64 0.81 -14.64 -10.77
C HIS A 64 0.00 -14.86 -12.05
N GLU A 65 0.20 -16.00 -12.71
CA GLU A 65 -0.56 -16.37 -13.92
C GLU A 65 -2.07 -16.42 -13.66
N LEU A 66 -2.48 -17.01 -12.53
CA LEU A 66 -3.89 -17.21 -12.21
C LEU A 66 -4.55 -16.00 -11.55
N HIS A 67 -3.80 -15.16 -10.83
CA HIS A 67 -4.37 -14.09 -10.04
C HIS A 67 -3.50 -12.82 -10.00
N GLY A 68 -2.21 -12.95 -9.71
CA GLY A 68 -1.34 -11.79 -9.47
C GLY A 68 -1.26 -10.82 -10.65
N CYS A 69 -1.46 -11.30 -11.89
CA CYS A 69 -1.51 -10.49 -13.11
C CYS A 69 -2.70 -9.52 -13.16
N THR A 70 -3.76 -9.78 -12.40
CA THR A 70 -4.97 -8.94 -12.33
C THR A 70 -4.81 -7.76 -11.35
N LEU A 71 -3.73 -7.75 -10.55
CA LEU A 71 -3.50 -6.73 -9.53
C LEU A 71 -2.96 -5.44 -10.14
N LYS A 72 -3.43 -4.30 -9.63
CA LYS A 72 -2.98 -2.96 -10.05
C LYS A 72 -1.57 -2.59 -9.59
N ASP A 73 -0.91 -3.40 -8.76
CA ASP A 73 0.44 -3.14 -8.26
C ASP A 73 1.48 -3.86 -9.14
N PRO A 74 2.15 -3.15 -10.07
CA PRO A 74 3.10 -3.77 -10.99
C PRO A 74 4.34 -4.34 -10.26
N TYR A 75 4.59 -3.89 -9.03
CA TYR A 75 5.72 -4.36 -8.23
C TYR A 75 5.37 -5.60 -7.38
N ARG A 76 4.12 -6.06 -7.41
CA ARG A 76 3.66 -7.16 -6.56
C ARG A 76 4.41 -8.47 -6.87
N LEU A 77 4.54 -8.83 -8.15
CA LEU A 77 5.30 -10.00 -8.59
C LEU A 77 6.80 -9.88 -8.26
N PRO A 78 7.54 -8.88 -8.76
CA PRO A 78 9.00 -8.83 -8.56
C PRO A 78 9.38 -8.75 -7.09
N ARG A 79 8.60 -8.07 -6.24
CA ARG A 79 8.83 -8.08 -4.78
C ARG A 79 8.61 -9.44 -4.17
N THR A 80 7.59 -10.19 -4.61
CA THR A 80 7.34 -11.55 -4.11
C THR A 80 8.46 -12.50 -4.53
N MET A 81 8.93 -12.38 -5.77
CA MET A 81 10.07 -13.15 -6.27
C MET A 81 11.35 -12.84 -5.49
N ALA A 82 11.62 -11.57 -5.19
CA ALA A 82 12.76 -11.19 -4.36
C ALA A 82 12.71 -11.78 -2.95
N ILE A 83 11.52 -11.83 -2.32
CA ILE A 83 11.33 -12.51 -1.03
C ILE A 83 11.67 -14.00 -1.14
N VAL A 84 11.15 -14.68 -2.17
CA VAL A 84 11.42 -16.11 -2.41
C VAL A 84 12.91 -16.37 -2.66
N GLN A 85 13.58 -15.51 -3.43
CA GLN A 85 15.01 -15.62 -3.67
C GLN A 85 15.81 -15.44 -2.38
N ALA A 86 15.45 -14.44 -1.56
CA ALA A 86 16.11 -14.19 -0.28
C ALA A 86 15.84 -15.28 0.77
N LEU A 87 14.76 -16.06 0.61
CA LEU A 87 14.50 -17.29 1.37
C LEU A 87 15.32 -18.50 0.89
N GLY A 88 16.10 -18.36 -0.20
CA GLY A 88 16.83 -19.47 -0.82
C GLY A 88 15.97 -20.39 -1.68
N ASN A 89 14.77 -19.94 -2.06
CA ASN A 89 13.81 -20.68 -2.89
C ASN A 89 13.60 -22.14 -2.43
N PRO A 90 13.16 -22.38 -1.18
CA PRO A 90 13.01 -23.72 -0.63
C PRO A 90 11.94 -24.53 -1.36
N LEU A 91 11.92 -25.85 -1.14
CA LEU A 91 10.80 -26.68 -1.53
C LEU A 91 9.52 -26.17 -0.86
N ALA A 92 8.44 -26.07 -1.63
CA ALA A 92 7.19 -25.51 -1.13
C ALA A 92 6.61 -26.34 0.02
N SER A 93 6.73 -27.68 -0.04
CA SER A 93 6.27 -28.60 0.99
C SER A 93 7.09 -28.56 2.29
N SER A 94 8.34 -28.10 2.23
CA SER A 94 9.20 -28.01 3.41
C SER A 94 9.24 -26.61 4.01
N PHE A 95 8.56 -25.63 3.39
CA PHE A 95 8.59 -24.25 3.85
C PHE A 95 7.66 -24.06 5.06
N THR A 96 8.22 -23.56 6.15
CA THR A 96 7.53 -23.42 7.44
C THR A 96 7.50 -21.98 7.95
N SER A 97 6.70 -21.75 9.00
CA SER A 97 6.72 -20.48 9.75
C SER A 97 8.07 -20.19 10.41
N LEU A 98 8.86 -21.22 10.74
CA LEU A 98 10.20 -21.07 11.29
C LEU A 98 11.18 -20.52 10.24
N ASP A 99 11.10 -21.00 9.01
CA ASP A 99 11.92 -20.50 7.90
C ASP A 99 11.66 -19.01 7.65
N PHE A 100 10.38 -18.63 7.59
CA PHE A 100 10.02 -17.22 7.47
C PHE A 100 10.43 -16.40 8.70
N SER A 101 10.38 -16.98 9.91
CA SER A 101 10.82 -16.30 11.12
C SER A 101 12.32 -16.03 11.14
N ARG A 102 13.14 -16.98 10.66
CA ARG A 102 14.59 -16.80 10.47
C ARG A 102 14.89 -15.72 9.43
N TYR A 103 14.21 -15.80 8.29
CA TYR A 103 14.26 -14.76 7.26
C TYR A 103 13.92 -13.37 7.79
N ARG A 104 12.82 -13.27 8.56
CA ARG A 104 12.40 -12.03 9.22
C ARG A 104 13.51 -11.47 10.11
N MET A 105 14.19 -12.31 10.89
CA MET A 105 15.28 -11.84 11.75
C MET A 105 16.45 -11.27 10.97
N GLU A 106 16.80 -11.88 9.84
CA GLU A 106 17.85 -11.36 8.97
C GLU A 106 17.43 -10.03 8.32
N ARG A 107 16.19 -9.94 7.84
CA ARG A 107 15.66 -8.72 7.21
C ARG A 107 15.56 -7.55 8.18
N LEU A 108 15.31 -7.78 9.46
CA LEU A 108 15.28 -6.72 10.46
C LEU A 108 16.63 -6.03 10.67
N LYS A 109 17.75 -6.64 10.25
CA LYS A 109 19.06 -5.98 10.27
C LYS A 109 19.18 -4.87 9.24
N THR A 110 18.36 -4.88 8.18
CA THR A 110 18.47 -3.97 7.03
C THR A 110 17.17 -3.23 6.71
N CYS A 111 16.05 -3.61 7.33
CA CYS A 111 14.72 -3.11 7.01
C CYS A 111 13.86 -2.90 8.27
N THR A 112 12.86 -2.03 8.18
CA THR A 112 11.93 -1.76 9.28
C THR A 112 10.95 -2.92 9.51
N PRO A 113 10.40 -3.08 10.72
CA PRO A 113 9.35 -4.06 11.02
C PRO A 113 8.14 -3.96 10.08
N SER A 114 7.77 -2.74 9.67
CA SER A 114 6.69 -2.52 8.69
C SER A 114 7.00 -3.16 7.35
N THR A 115 8.21 -2.98 6.81
CA THR A 115 8.66 -3.62 5.57
C THR A 115 8.56 -5.13 5.67
N VAL A 116 9.05 -5.74 6.75
CA VAL A 116 8.98 -7.20 6.91
C VAL A 116 7.53 -7.69 7.06
N ASN A 117 6.66 -6.92 7.72
CA ASN A 117 5.23 -7.21 7.79
C ASN A 117 4.54 -7.13 6.42
N HIS A 118 5.00 -6.27 5.51
CA HIS A 118 4.54 -6.25 4.12
C HIS A 118 4.94 -7.53 3.38
N GLU A 119 6.19 -7.96 3.50
CA GLU A 119 6.70 -9.17 2.88
C GLU A 119 6.00 -10.44 3.39
N HIS A 120 5.71 -10.48 4.70
CA HIS A 120 4.90 -11.53 5.29
C HIS A 120 3.51 -11.58 4.66
N ARG A 121 2.80 -10.43 4.58
CA ARG A 121 1.48 -10.38 3.92
C ARG A 121 1.56 -10.83 2.47
N PHE A 122 2.65 -10.51 1.80
CA PHE A 122 2.84 -10.85 0.40
C PHE A 122 2.88 -12.35 0.17
N LEU A 123 3.72 -13.06 0.90
CA LEU A 123 3.84 -14.51 0.76
C LEU A 123 2.62 -15.23 1.36
N LYS A 124 2.08 -14.74 2.49
CA LYS A 124 0.85 -15.28 3.08
C LYS A 124 -0.32 -15.23 2.09
N SER A 125 -0.47 -14.14 1.33
CA SER A 125 -1.56 -14.03 0.36
C SER A 125 -1.38 -14.94 -0.85
N VAL A 126 -0.15 -15.23 -1.27
CA VAL A 126 0.13 -16.22 -2.34
C VAL A 126 -0.47 -17.56 -1.95
N PHE A 127 -0.09 -18.08 -0.78
CA PHE A 127 -0.63 -19.36 -0.28
C PHE A 127 -2.15 -19.33 -0.12
N ASN A 128 -2.71 -18.26 0.47
CA ASN A 128 -4.17 -18.15 0.64
C ASN A 128 -4.91 -18.21 -0.70
N GLU A 129 -4.41 -17.52 -1.72
CA GLU A 129 -5.08 -17.49 -3.03
C GLU A 129 -4.93 -18.82 -3.76
N LEU A 130 -3.74 -19.44 -3.71
CA LEU A 130 -3.54 -20.77 -4.29
C LEU A 130 -4.40 -21.85 -3.61
N ILE A 131 -4.61 -21.75 -2.29
CA ILE A 131 -5.55 -22.62 -1.57
C ILE A 131 -6.98 -22.40 -2.08
N ARG A 132 -7.40 -21.14 -2.19
CA ARG A 132 -8.74 -20.80 -2.67
C ARG A 132 -9.01 -21.33 -4.10
N LEU A 133 -7.99 -21.28 -4.96
CA LEU A 133 -8.07 -21.75 -6.34
C LEU A 133 -7.96 -23.28 -6.47
N GLY A 134 -7.82 -24.02 -5.37
CA GLY A 134 -7.59 -25.48 -5.41
C GLY A 134 -6.23 -25.87 -5.97
N VAL A 135 -5.29 -24.92 -6.04
CA VAL A 135 -3.93 -25.13 -6.54
C VAL A 135 -3.06 -25.69 -5.43
N TRP A 136 -3.21 -25.23 -4.18
CA TRP A 136 -2.48 -25.71 -3.01
C TRP A 136 -3.42 -26.38 -2.00
N HIS A 137 -3.15 -27.63 -1.63
CA HIS A 137 -4.07 -28.44 -0.82
C HIS A 137 -3.65 -28.56 0.66
N GLU A 138 -2.49 -28.04 1.03
CA GLU A 138 -2.01 -28.05 2.42
C GLU A 138 -2.41 -26.75 3.13
N VAL A 139 -2.20 -26.71 4.45
CA VAL A 139 -2.41 -25.48 5.22
C VAL A 139 -1.44 -24.40 4.77
N ASN A 140 -1.84 -23.13 4.91
CA ASN A 140 -0.92 -22.03 4.67
C ASN A 140 0.16 -22.00 5.79
N PRO A 141 1.45 -22.13 5.45
CA PRO A 141 2.54 -22.18 6.44
C PRO A 141 2.67 -20.89 7.26
N LEU A 142 2.09 -19.78 6.78
CA LEU A 142 2.11 -18.46 7.40
C LEU A 142 0.74 -18.07 8.01
N ALA A 143 -0.22 -18.99 8.08
CA ALA A 143 -1.56 -18.70 8.61
C ALA A 143 -1.52 -18.11 10.03
N ASN A 144 -0.77 -18.77 10.92
CA ASN A 144 -0.73 -18.48 12.35
C ASN A 144 0.47 -17.62 12.77
N LEU A 145 1.34 -17.26 11.83
CA LEU A 145 2.47 -16.40 12.15
C LEU A 145 1.96 -14.99 12.47
N ARG A 146 2.34 -14.46 13.64
CA ARG A 146 1.99 -13.09 14.04
C ARG A 146 2.89 -12.09 13.33
N GLN A 147 2.30 -10.96 12.92
CA GLN A 147 3.06 -9.80 12.46
C GLN A 147 3.80 -9.16 13.64
N LEU A 148 4.91 -8.49 13.35
CA LEU A 148 5.62 -7.69 14.33
C LEU A 148 4.74 -6.52 14.74
N LYS A 149 4.73 -6.19 16.04
CA LYS A 149 4.12 -4.95 16.50
C LYS A 149 4.92 -3.78 15.90
N VAL A 150 4.21 -2.82 15.33
CA VAL A 150 4.78 -1.57 14.83
C VAL A 150 4.10 -0.48 15.61
N ASP A 151 4.89 0.33 16.32
CA ASP A 151 4.33 1.47 17.03
C ASP A 151 3.81 2.49 16.02
N GLU A 152 2.66 3.09 16.34
CA GLU A 152 2.10 4.14 15.52
C GLU A 152 2.99 5.38 15.68
N THR A 153 3.66 5.78 14.60
CA THR A 153 4.39 7.04 14.57
C THR A 153 3.39 8.19 14.65
N GLU A 154 3.61 9.11 15.59
CA GLU A 154 2.88 10.37 15.64
C GLU A 154 2.94 11.08 14.29
N LEU A 155 1.82 11.71 13.94
CA LEU A 155 1.69 12.46 12.71
C LEU A 155 2.49 13.76 12.80
N SER A 156 3.55 13.87 12.00
CA SER A 156 4.16 15.17 11.75
C SER A 156 3.34 15.98 10.75
N PHE A 157 3.15 17.26 11.03
CA PHE A 157 2.58 18.25 10.13
C PHE A 157 3.32 19.59 10.29
N LEU A 158 3.17 20.49 9.33
CA LEU A 158 3.83 21.79 9.34
C LEU A 158 2.97 22.86 10.03
N THR A 159 3.60 23.76 10.76
CA THR A 159 3.01 25.04 11.19
C THR A 159 2.76 25.97 10.00
N LEU A 160 1.98 27.03 10.18
CA LEU A 160 1.70 27.98 9.10
C LEU A 160 2.96 28.72 8.62
N ASP A 161 3.90 29.03 9.52
CA ASP A 161 5.18 29.66 9.15
C ASP A 161 6.07 28.72 8.34
N GLU A 162 6.15 27.45 8.74
CA GLU A 162 6.83 26.43 7.94
C GLU A 162 6.16 26.22 6.57
N CYS A 163 4.82 26.30 6.50
CA CYS A 163 4.13 26.27 5.21
C CYS A 163 4.56 27.43 4.31
N ARG A 164 4.63 28.66 4.87
CA ARG A 164 5.10 29.84 4.12
C ARG A 164 6.52 29.64 3.62
N LEU A 165 7.41 29.12 4.46
CA LEU A 165 8.79 28.82 4.10
C LEU A 165 8.88 27.77 2.97
N VAL A 166 8.14 26.66 3.08
CA VAL A 166 8.08 25.63 2.04
C VAL A 166 7.55 26.20 0.72
N LEU A 167 6.49 27.01 0.75
CA LEU A 167 5.96 27.64 -0.45
C LEU A 167 6.95 28.63 -1.09
N LYS A 168 7.68 29.41 -0.27
CA LYS A 168 8.75 30.29 -0.73
C LYS A 168 9.83 29.50 -1.47
N GLU A 169 10.30 28.39 -0.90
CA GLU A 169 11.30 27.54 -1.55
C GLU A 169 10.76 26.82 -2.80
N CYS A 170 9.48 26.48 -2.82
CA CYS A 170 8.82 25.96 -4.02
C CYS A 170 8.77 27.00 -5.14
N ALA A 171 8.56 28.28 -4.80
CA ALA A 171 8.57 29.39 -5.75
C ALA A 171 9.97 29.65 -6.34
N ALA A 172 11.02 29.44 -5.54
CA ALA A 172 12.42 29.53 -5.97
C ALA A 172 12.92 28.29 -6.74
N SER A 173 12.07 27.26 -6.91
CA SER A 173 12.40 26.06 -7.67
C SER A 173 12.57 26.37 -9.16
N SER A 174 13.56 25.76 -9.81
CA SER A 174 13.70 25.82 -11.27
C SER A 174 12.54 25.13 -12.01
N ASN A 175 11.75 24.30 -11.34
CA ASN A 175 10.52 23.74 -11.89
C ASN A 175 9.32 24.60 -11.46
N SER A 176 8.78 25.36 -12.42
CA SER A 176 7.64 26.28 -12.23
C SER A 176 6.35 25.62 -11.74
N HIS A 177 6.18 24.31 -11.91
CA HIS A 177 5.00 23.57 -11.47
C HIS A 177 5.05 23.16 -10.00
N THR A 178 6.22 23.22 -9.36
CA THR A 178 6.40 22.80 -7.97
C THR A 178 5.49 23.59 -7.02
N LEU A 179 5.44 24.91 -7.18
CA LEU A 179 4.62 25.80 -6.35
C LEU A 179 3.11 25.54 -6.52
N PRO A 180 2.53 25.57 -7.75
CA PRO A 180 1.12 25.24 -7.96
C PRO A 180 0.72 23.88 -7.38
N VAL A 181 1.53 22.84 -7.58
CA VAL A 181 1.23 21.49 -7.06
C VAL A 181 1.26 21.46 -5.53
N ALA A 182 2.23 22.13 -4.90
CA ALA A 182 2.29 22.25 -3.45
C ALA A 182 1.08 23.00 -2.87
N GLN A 183 0.65 24.09 -3.52
CA GLN A 183 -0.55 24.84 -3.11
C GLN A 183 -1.82 24.02 -3.25
N ILE A 184 -1.98 23.23 -4.31
CA ILE A 184 -3.11 22.29 -4.46
C ILE A 184 -3.13 21.31 -3.29
N CYS A 185 -1.98 20.74 -2.93
CA CYS A 185 -1.88 19.79 -1.81
C CYS A 185 -2.29 20.44 -0.49
N LEU A 186 -1.82 21.66 -0.20
CA LEU A 186 -2.18 22.41 1.01
C LEU A 186 -3.64 22.87 1.02
N ALA A 187 -4.23 23.18 -0.13
CA ALA A 187 -5.62 23.66 -0.21
C ALA A 187 -6.66 22.53 -0.13
N THR A 188 -6.29 21.31 -0.54
CA THR A 188 -7.26 20.22 -0.76
C THR A 188 -6.94 18.91 -0.04
N GLY A 189 -5.77 18.82 0.59
CA GLY A 189 -5.27 17.58 1.16
C GLY A 189 -4.98 16.48 0.12
N ALA A 190 -4.82 16.84 -1.17
CA ALA A 190 -4.47 15.89 -2.21
C ALA A 190 -3.14 15.18 -1.93
N ARG A 191 -3.01 13.93 -2.40
CA ARG A 191 -1.69 13.30 -2.48
C ARG A 191 -0.88 14.00 -3.58
N TRP A 192 0.44 14.06 -3.41
CA TRP A 192 1.32 14.68 -4.41
C TRP A 192 1.06 14.17 -5.83
N ASP A 193 1.05 12.84 -6.00
CA ASP A 193 0.87 12.22 -7.32
C ASP A 193 -0.55 12.48 -7.89
N GLU A 194 -1.57 12.62 -7.03
CA GLU A 194 -2.93 13.00 -7.46
C GLU A 194 -2.96 14.45 -7.95
N ALA A 195 -2.26 15.37 -7.29
CA ALA A 195 -2.17 16.77 -7.69
C ALA A 195 -1.31 16.98 -8.96
N GLU A 196 -0.16 16.30 -9.06
CA GLU A 196 0.77 16.39 -10.20
C GLU A 196 0.20 15.74 -11.49
N SER A 197 -0.78 14.84 -11.35
CA SER A 197 -1.44 14.18 -12.49
C SER A 197 -2.71 14.87 -12.96
N LEU A 198 -3.09 16.00 -12.36
CA LEU A 198 -4.31 16.72 -12.75
C LEU A 198 -4.25 17.20 -14.21
N ALA A 199 -5.38 17.07 -14.89
CA ALA A 199 -5.66 17.59 -16.21
C ALA A 199 -6.63 18.78 -16.15
N ARG A 200 -6.63 19.62 -17.18
CA ARG A 200 -7.46 20.84 -17.26
C ARG A 200 -8.95 20.56 -17.00
N ALA A 201 -9.48 19.48 -17.57
CA ALA A 201 -10.88 19.08 -17.43
C ALA A 201 -11.31 18.70 -16.00
N GLN A 202 -10.36 18.57 -15.06
CA GLN A 202 -10.66 18.30 -13.65
C GLN A 202 -10.92 19.58 -12.85
N PHE A 203 -10.71 20.76 -13.44
CA PHE A 203 -11.04 22.05 -12.85
C PHE A 203 -12.35 22.56 -13.45
N ALA A 204 -13.40 22.62 -12.64
CA ALA A 204 -14.71 23.10 -13.08
C ALA A 204 -15.47 23.70 -11.90
N ASN A 205 -16.19 24.80 -12.13
CA ASN A 205 -17.09 25.42 -11.15
C ASN A 205 -16.44 25.70 -9.78
N GLY A 206 -15.20 26.20 -9.77
CA GLY A 206 -14.45 26.47 -8.53
C GLY A 206 -14.02 25.22 -7.75
N MET A 207 -14.11 24.04 -8.36
CA MET A 207 -13.73 22.76 -7.75
C MET A 207 -12.64 22.06 -8.55
N VAL A 208 -11.85 21.26 -7.85
CA VAL A 208 -10.96 20.26 -8.45
C VAL A 208 -11.49 18.85 -8.20
N ARG A 209 -11.60 18.05 -9.27
CA ARG A 209 -12.11 16.68 -9.23
C ARG A 209 -10.97 15.66 -9.35
N PHE A 210 -10.74 14.86 -8.31
CA PHE A 210 -9.79 13.76 -8.31
C PHE A 210 -10.48 12.45 -8.71
N THR A 211 -10.16 11.88 -9.86
CA THR A 211 -10.86 10.71 -10.44
C THR A 211 -10.08 9.40 -10.37
N GLN A 212 -8.75 9.45 -10.32
CA GLN A 212 -7.87 8.27 -10.29
C GLN A 212 -7.24 8.05 -8.91
N THR A 213 -8.06 7.96 -7.87
CA THR A 213 -7.54 7.67 -6.53
C THR A 213 -7.25 6.17 -6.40
N LYS A 214 -6.24 5.81 -5.61
CA LYS A 214 -5.83 4.41 -5.34
C LYS A 214 -7.00 3.49 -4.90
N ASN A 215 -8.11 4.08 -4.43
CA ASN A 215 -9.31 3.38 -3.94
C ASN A 215 -10.52 3.46 -4.90
N GLY A 216 -10.37 4.01 -6.11
CA GLY A 216 -11.43 4.06 -7.13
C GLY A 216 -12.59 5.01 -6.86
N LYS A 217 -12.58 5.75 -5.73
CA LYS A 217 -13.61 6.75 -5.41
C LYS A 217 -13.16 8.12 -5.91
N SER A 218 -13.97 8.72 -6.78
CA SER A 218 -13.81 10.10 -7.20
C SER A 218 -14.24 11.05 -6.08
N ARG A 219 -13.58 12.20 -5.96
CA ARG A 219 -13.97 13.27 -5.03
C ARG A 219 -13.73 14.64 -5.63
N SER A 220 -14.56 15.60 -5.27
CA SER A 220 -14.40 17.01 -5.66
C SER A 220 -14.15 17.84 -4.41
N VAL A 221 -13.20 18.77 -4.50
CA VAL A 221 -12.85 19.67 -3.39
C VAL A 221 -12.87 21.11 -3.93
N PRO A 222 -13.51 22.06 -3.24
CA PRO A 222 -13.48 23.46 -3.65
C PRO A 222 -12.07 24.03 -3.52
N ILE A 223 -11.72 24.95 -4.41
CA ILE A 223 -10.45 25.70 -4.36
C ILE A 223 -10.71 27.21 -4.53
N PRO A 224 -9.88 28.09 -3.94
CA PRO A 224 -9.98 29.52 -4.18
C PRO A 224 -9.82 29.86 -5.67
N GLY A 225 -10.60 30.83 -6.16
CA GLY A 225 -10.53 31.26 -7.56
C GLY A 225 -9.15 31.78 -7.97
N GLU A 226 -8.46 32.47 -7.06
CA GLU A 226 -7.09 32.94 -7.25
C GLU A 226 -6.09 31.78 -7.44
N LEU A 227 -6.25 30.69 -6.68
CA LEU A 227 -5.43 29.49 -6.84
C LEU A 227 -5.70 28.83 -8.19
N GLN A 228 -6.96 28.75 -8.61
CA GLN A 228 -7.32 28.22 -9.92
C GLN A 228 -6.70 29.07 -11.04
N ALA A 229 -6.76 30.41 -10.94
CA ALA A 229 -6.15 31.31 -11.92
C ALA A 229 -4.63 31.10 -12.01
N LEU A 230 -3.92 31.07 -10.87
CA LEU A 230 -2.47 30.82 -10.82
C LEU A 230 -2.07 29.47 -11.42
N ILE A 231 -2.86 28.42 -11.18
CA ILE A 231 -2.63 27.10 -11.78
C ILE A 231 -2.75 27.18 -13.30
N LEU A 232 -3.82 27.80 -13.81
CA LEU A 232 -4.08 27.87 -15.24
C LEU A 232 -3.07 28.76 -15.98
N GLU A 233 -2.51 29.78 -15.30
CA GLU A 233 -1.42 30.63 -15.80
C GLU A 233 -0.10 29.86 -15.94
N ARG A 234 0.25 29.03 -14.94
CA ARG A 234 1.57 28.38 -14.84
C ARG A 234 1.65 26.97 -15.42
N CYS A 235 0.52 26.37 -15.76
CA CYS A 235 0.46 25.01 -16.30
C CYS A 235 0.85 24.92 -17.78
N TYR A 236 1.08 23.69 -18.26
CA TYR A 236 1.22 23.44 -19.69
C TYR A 236 -0.06 23.84 -20.48
N PRO A 237 0.10 24.34 -21.70
CA PRO A 237 -1.03 24.61 -22.59
C PRO A 237 -1.70 23.29 -23.03
N GLY A 238 -3.00 23.37 -23.36
CA GLY A 238 -3.77 22.25 -23.92
C GLY A 238 -4.54 21.40 -22.89
N GLY A 239 -5.04 20.25 -23.36
CA GLY A 239 -5.93 19.36 -22.60
C GLY A 239 -5.25 18.17 -21.90
N GLY A 240 -3.93 18.06 -21.99
CA GLY A 240 -3.14 16.98 -21.38
C GLY A 240 -2.85 17.18 -19.89
N ARG A 241 -1.73 16.61 -19.42
CA ARG A 241 -1.22 16.86 -18.06
C ARG A 241 -0.89 18.34 -17.89
N LEU A 242 -1.33 18.93 -16.79
CA LEU A 242 -1.04 20.34 -16.49
C LEU A 242 0.38 20.57 -15.99
N PHE A 243 0.97 19.55 -15.37
CA PHE A 243 2.24 19.68 -14.66
C PHE A 243 3.26 18.66 -15.17
N SER A 244 4.52 19.10 -15.21
CA SER A 244 5.67 18.22 -15.32
C SER A 244 5.89 17.44 -14.02
N SER A 245 6.68 16.37 -14.10
CA SER A 245 7.16 15.70 -12.88
C SER A 245 7.95 16.69 -12.04
N CYS A 246 7.44 17.01 -10.85
CA CYS A 246 7.99 18.00 -9.94
C CYS A 246 8.21 17.46 -8.52
N ARG A 247 7.90 16.17 -8.26
CA ARG A 247 8.16 15.50 -6.98
C ARG A 247 9.60 15.62 -6.48
N SER A 248 10.58 15.43 -7.36
CA SER A 248 12.00 15.59 -7.01
C SER A 248 12.39 17.05 -6.80
N ALA A 249 11.75 17.99 -7.51
CA ALA A 249 11.96 19.41 -7.32
C ALA A 249 11.39 19.88 -5.97
N PHE A 250 10.21 19.37 -5.57
CA PHE A 250 9.65 19.57 -4.24
C PHE A 250 10.55 19.03 -3.14
N ARG A 251 11.13 17.84 -3.31
CA ARG A 251 12.10 17.30 -2.35
C ARG A 251 13.26 18.26 -2.12
N LYS A 252 13.88 18.75 -3.20
CA LYS A 252 14.98 19.72 -3.12
C LYS A 252 14.55 21.05 -2.51
N ALA A 253 13.34 21.53 -2.84
CA ALA A 253 12.78 22.74 -2.24
C ALA A 253 12.59 22.59 -0.74
N TYR A 254 12.04 21.46 -0.31
CA TYR A 254 11.89 21.13 1.09
C TYR A 254 13.24 21.03 1.82
N GLU A 255 14.24 20.37 1.23
CA GLU A 255 15.59 20.28 1.79
C GLU A 255 16.21 21.66 2.05
N ARG A 256 15.99 22.65 1.16
CA ARG A 256 16.47 24.03 1.34
C ARG A 256 15.86 24.75 2.54
N THR A 257 14.69 24.31 3.03
CA THR A 257 14.07 24.90 4.21
C THR A 257 14.80 24.56 5.51
N GLY A 258 15.63 23.50 5.52
CA GLY A 258 16.25 22.96 6.73
C GLY A 258 15.28 22.23 7.66
N LEU A 259 14.01 22.06 7.27
CA LEU A 259 13.01 21.36 8.06
C LEU A 259 13.22 19.84 8.01
N HIS A 260 12.98 19.19 9.14
CA HIS A 260 13.08 17.74 9.28
C HIS A 260 11.74 17.16 9.75
N THR A 261 11.03 16.51 8.84
CA THR A 261 9.79 15.78 9.18
C THR A 261 9.98 14.28 9.05
N PRO A 262 9.63 13.48 10.06
CA PRO A 262 9.70 12.03 9.97
C PRO A 262 8.70 11.49 8.92
N GLY A 263 9.17 10.59 8.05
CA GLY A 263 8.31 9.83 7.15
C GLY A 263 8.30 10.28 5.68
N GLN A 264 7.16 10.06 5.00
CA GLN A 264 7.04 10.30 3.56
C GLN A 264 6.76 11.76 3.25
N LEU A 265 7.80 12.50 2.86
CA LEU A 265 7.74 13.91 2.48
C LEU A 265 6.56 14.25 1.54
N THR A 266 6.20 13.36 0.62
CA THR A 266 5.09 13.60 -0.33
C THR A 266 3.69 13.61 0.29
N HIS A 267 3.57 13.24 1.56
CA HIS A 267 2.33 13.32 2.31
C HIS A 267 2.34 14.43 3.35
N ILE A 268 3.45 15.17 3.53
CA ILE A 268 3.54 16.18 4.58
C ILE A 268 2.48 17.27 4.40
N LEU A 269 2.31 17.80 3.18
CA LEU A 269 1.32 18.84 2.89
C LEU A 269 -0.12 18.36 3.09
N ARG A 270 -0.38 17.07 2.86
CA ARG A 270 -1.69 16.45 3.13
C ARG A 270 -1.94 16.33 4.63
N HIS A 271 -0.93 15.90 5.40
CA HIS A 271 -1.02 15.85 6.85
C HIS A 271 -1.22 17.25 7.42
N THR A 272 -0.48 18.25 6.93
CA THR A 272 -0.68 19.66 7.23
C THR A 272 -2.10 20.12 6.98
N PHE A 273 -2.65 19.91 5.78
CA PHE A 273 -4.05 20.28 5.51
C PHE A 273 -5.01 19.63 6.52
N ALA A 274 -4.88 18.33 6.75
CA ALA A 274 -5.77 17.59 7.63
C ALA A 274 -5.67 18.03 9.10
N SER A 275 -4.45 18.28 9.59
CA SER A 275 -4.19 18.75 10.94
C SER A 275 -4.79 20.14 11.16
N HIS A 276 -4.46 21.11 10.30
CA HIS A 276 -5.01 22.46 10.39
C HIS A 276 -6.53 22.48 10.22
N TYR A 277 -7.08 21.64 9.34
CA TYR A 277 -8.54 21.52 9.20
C TYR A 277 -9.20 21.08 10.50
N MET A 278 -8.66 20.07 11.20
CA MET A 278 -9.22 19.64 12.48
C MET A 278 -9.00 20.69 13.59
N MET A 279 -7.83 21.32 13.65
CA MET A 279 -7.52 22.40 14.61
C MET A 279 -8.48 23.58 14.52
N GLN A 280 -8.99 23.88 13.31
CA GLN A 280 -9.98 24.93 13.08
C GLN A 280 -11.43 24.46 13.33
N GLY A 281 -11.65 23.33 14.01
CA GLY A 281 -12.97 22.79 14.32
C GLY A 281 -13.67 22.08 13.15
N GLY A 282 -12.91 21.70 12.12
CA GLY A 282 -13.45 21.00 10.97
C GLY A 282 -14.09 19.64 11.32
N ASN A 283 -15.13 19.26 10.58
CA ASN A 283 -15.83 18.01 10.81
C ASN A 283 -15.04 16.80 10.27
N VAL A 284 -14.79 15.79 11.11
CA VAL A 284 -13.98 14.61 10.76
C VAL A 284 -14.56 13.77 9.60
N LEU A 285 -15.88 13.70 9.45
CA LEU A 285 -16.53 12.99 8.34
C LEU A 285 -16.36 13.76 7.02
N THR A 286 -16.44 15.09 7.08
CA THR A 286 -16.13 15.96 5.94
C THR A 286 -14.66 15.80 5.55
N LEU A 287 -13.74 15.80 6.51
CA LEU A 287 -12.33 15.56 6.26
C LEU A 287 -12.10 14.17 5.63
N GLN A 288 -12.77 13.12 6.10
CA GLN A 288 -12.68 11.78 5.50
C GLN A 288 -13.04 11.81 4.00
N ARG A 289 -14.11 12.54 3.64
CA ARG A 289 -14.55 12.71 2.25
C ARG A 289 -13.55 13.53 1.43
N ILE A 290 -13.06 14.66 1.96
CA ILE A 290 -12.05 15.51 1.31
C ILE A 290 -10.75 14.74 1.07
N LEU A 291 -10.33 13.92 2.03
CA LEU A 291 -9.12 13.10 1.93
C LEU A 291 -9.33 11.84 1.08
N GLY A 292 -10.58 11.41 0.84
CA GLY A 292 -10.90 10.17 0.13
C GLY A 292 -10.49 8.91 0.89
N HIS A 293 -10.57 8.94 2.23
CA HIS A 293 -10.29 7.77 3.07
C HIS A 293 -11.44 6.76 3.01
N GLY A 294 -11.11 5.50 2.71
CA GLY A 294 -12.11 4.42 2.64
C GLY A 294 -12.59 3.95 4.01
N ASP A 295 -11.77 4.10 5.03
CA ASP A 295 -12.06 3.77 6.43
C ASP A 295 -11.86 5.02 7.29
N ILE A 296 -12.83 5.32 8.16
CA ILE A 296 -12.78 6.48 9.07
C ILE A 296 -11.58 6.40 10.03
N LYS A 297 -11.13 5.19 10.39
CA LYS A 297 -9.93 5.00 11.24
C LYS A 297 -8.70 5.72 10.69
N MET A 298 -8.57 5.81 9.37
CA MET A 298 -7.48 6.56 8.73
C MET A 298 -7.54 8.07 8.97
N THR A 299 -8.73 8.62 9.20
CA THR A 299 -8.96 10.04 9.49
C THR A 299 -8.96 10.30 11.00
N MET A 300 -9.38 9.32 11.82
CA MET A 300 -9.41 9.45 13.28
C MET A 300 -8.04 9.78 13.88
N ARG A 301 -6.95 9.47 13.19
CA ARG A 301 -5.60 9.90 13.59
C ARG A 301 -5.42 11.42 13.73
N TYR A 302 -6.29 12.25 13.14
CA TYR A 302 -6.28 13.71 13.32
C TYR A 302 -7.27 14.21 14.37
N SER A 303 -8.12 13.33 14.93
CA SER A 303 -9.23 13.74 15.80
C SER A 303 -8.78 14.40 17.10
N HIS A 304 -7.63 14.00 17.63
CA HIS A 304 -7.03 14.58 18.83
C HIS A 304 -6.60 16.06 18.66
N LEU A 305 -6.56 16.57 17.43
CA LEU A 305 -6.27 17.97 17.13
C LEU A 305 -7.51 18.85 17.11
N ALA A 306 -8.71 18.25 17.15
CA ALA A 306 -9.94 19.01 17.22
C ALA A 306 -10.03 19.75 18.57
N PRO A 307 -10.56 20.99 18.59
CA PRO A 307 -10.83 21.65 19.86
C PRO A 307 -11.80 20.82 20.71
N ASP A 308 -11.56 20.78 22.02
CA ASP A 308 -12.47 20.12 22.96
C ASP A 308 -13.81 20.88 23.01
N HIS A 309 -14.85 20.28 22.43
CA HIS A 309 -16.18 20.85 22.35
C HIS A 309 -17.18 20.20 23.31
N PHE A 310 -16.73 19.53 24.39
CA PHE A 310 -17.67 18.90 25.34
C PHE A 310 -18.70 19.88 25.90
N ALA A 311 -18.34 21.16 26.05
CA ALA A 311 -19.26 22.21 26.48
C ALA A 311 -20.37 22.51 25.46
N THR A 312 -20.18 22.27 24.15
CA THR A 312 -21.25 22.48 23.16
C THR A 312 -22.37 21.45 23.29
N ALA A 313 -22.14 20.32 23.96
CA ALA A 313 -23.20 19.37 24.26
C ALA A 313 -24.29 19.99 25.15
N LEU A 314 -23.92 20.94 26.02
CA LEU A 314 -24.88 21.66 26.84
C LEU A 314 -25.78 22.55 25.96
N THR A 315 -25.21 23.27 25.00
CA THR A 315 -25.95 24.23 24.15
C THR A 315 -26.65 23.59 22.96
N LEU A 316 -26.22 22.41 22.50
CA LEU A 316 -26.79 21.68 21.37
C LEU A 316 -27.72 20.53 21.79
N SER A 317 -27.94 20.34 23.10
CA SER A 317 -28.86 19.32 23.60
C SER A 317 -30.32 19.68 23.30
N PRO A 318 -31.21 18.69 23.14
CA PRO A 318 -32.65 18.95 23.06
C PRO A 318 -33.16 19.76 24.26
N PHE A 319 -32.60 19.57 25.45
CA PHE A 319 -32.98 20.33 26.65
C PHE A 319 -32.67 21.83 26.50
N ALA A 320 -31.50 22.20 25.99
CA ALA A 320 -31.17 23.60 25.72
C ALA A 320 -32.06 24.21 24.63
N MET A 321 -32.40 23.43 23.60
CA MET A 321 -33.33 23.88 22.55
C MET A 321 -34.73 24.15 23.10
N LEU A 322 -35.24 23.27 23.96
CA LEU A 322 -36.54 23.41 24.62
C LEU A 322 -36.57 24.55 25.65
N SER A 323 -35.43 24.87 26.27
CA SER A 323 -35.32 25.99 27.21
C SER A 323 -35.45 27.38 26.57
N HIS A 324 -35.43 27.50 25.23
CA HIS A 324 -35.80 28.73 24.53
C HIS A 324 -37.31 28.84 24.26
N ASP A 325 -38.02 27.71 24.19
CA ASP A 325 -39.45 27.67 23.86
C ASP A 325 -40.34 27.86 25.10
N TRP A 326 -39.87 27.49 26.30
CA TRP A 326 -40.67 27.65 27.52
C TRP A 326 -40.80 29.12 27.99
N ASP A 327 -39.81 29.97 27.72
CA ASP A 327 -39.81 31.38 28.14
C ASP A 327 -40.69 32.30 27.27
N THR A 328 -41.14 31.84 26.09
CA THR A 328 -42.00 32.64 25.18
C THR A 328 -43.49 32.35 25.32
N SER A 329 -43.88 31.43 26.21
CA SER A 329 -45.28 31.11 26.50
C SER A 329 -45.78 31.63 27.86
N GLY A 330 -44.99 32.50 28.52
CA GLY A 330 -45.23 32.97 29.89
C GLY A 330 -45.44 34.48 30.06
N THR A 331 -46.23 35.13 29.20
CA THR A 331 -46.88 36.41 29.51
C THR A 331 -48.33 36.26 29.04
N THR A 332 -49.35 36.26 29.89
CA THR A 332 -49.83 37.38 30.72
C THR A 332 -50.91 36.84 31.71
N PRO A 333 -51.38 37.64 32.69
CA PRO A 333 -51.69 37.25 34.08
C PRO A 333 -52.97 36.44 34.33
#